data_AF-A0A932LFN3-F1
#
_entry.id   AF-A0A932LFN3-F1
#
_cell.length_a   1.000
_cell.length_b   1.000
_cell.length_c   1.000
_cell.angle_alpha   90.00
_cell.angle_beta   90.00
_cell.angle_gamma   90.00
#
_symmetry.space_group_name_H-M   'P 1'
#
loop_
_entity.id
_entity.type
_entity.pdbx_description
1 polymer ?
#
loop_
_entity_poly.entity_id
_entity_poly.type
_entity_poly.pdbx_seq_one_letter_code
_entity_poly.pdbx_strand_id
1 'polypeptide(L)'
;MKRVFLEWGTIAASAFAVMLLAVWVASYFIDPWQYQLTTASEFHVIAHDGYISFFNNTDIDPQTGKRIILKIYNPKNPMEILDPVTTHIAWSIPGFQWFYCRLGNGNAFWSLELSPLLPTVLLAATAFILWRRNRPATGSTVTKKTQAPDYPTYRIAHIGQK
;
A
#
# COMPACT_ATOMS: atom_id res chain seq x y z
N MET A 1 9.84 21.23 -14.47
CA MET A 1 8.99 20.94 -13.30
C MET A 1 8.34 19.55 -13.34
N LYS A 2 7.71 19.11 -14.44
CA LYS A 2 7.03 17.80 -14.51
C LYS A 2 7.93 16.58 -14.19
N ARG A 3 9.19 16.58 -14.61
CA ARG A 3 10.13 15.47 -14.40
C ARG A 3 10.52 15.27 -12.93
N VAL A 4 10.84 16.35 -12.22
CA VAL A 4 11.19 16.32 -10.80
C VAL A 4 10.02 15.79 -9.97
N PHE A 5 8.79 16.25 -10.24
CA PHE A 5 7.59 15.76 -9.56
C PHE A 5 7.36 14.24 -9.77
N LEU A 6 7.57 13.75 -10.99
CA LEU A 6 7.45 12.31 -11.32
C LEU A 6 8.52 11.47 -10.62
N GLU A 7 9.76 11.94 -10.56
CA GLU A 7 10.87 11.24 -9.90
C GLU A 7 10.61 11.10 -8.38
N TRP A 8 10.30 12.21 -7.69
CA TRP A 8 9.98 12.18 -6.27
C TRP A 8 8.71 11.39 -5.95
N GLY A 9 7.68 11.52 -6.79
CA GLY A 9 6.45 10.74 -6.65
C GLY A 9 6.69 9.23 -6.74
N THR A 10 7.57 8.80 -7.65
CA THR A 10 7.92 7.38 -7.80
C THR A 10 8.71 6.86 -6.60
N ILE A 11 9.65 7.66 -6.08
CA ILE A 11 10.41 7.32 -4.87
C ILE A 11 9.47 7.18 -3.67
N ALA A 12 8.60 8.16 -3.45
CA ALA A 12 7.64 8.15 -2.35
C ALA A 12 6.67 6.96 -2.44
N ALA A 13 6.11 6.69 -3.62
CA ALA A 13 5.22 5.55 -3.85
C ALA A 13 5.92 4.21 -3.61
N SER A 14 7.18 4.08 -4.04
CA SER A 14 7.98 2.87 -3.83
C SER A 14 8.29 2.66 -2.36
N ALA A 15 8.73 3.71 -1.65
CA ALA A 15 9.00 3.65 -0.21
C ALA A 15 7.74 3.26 0.58
N PHE A 16 6.59 3.84 0.23
CA PHE A 16 5.32 3.53 0.85
C PHE A 16 4.86 2.09 0.56
N ALA A 17 5.07 1.58 -0.66
CA ALA A 17 4.81 0.18 -0.99
C ALA A 17 5.67 -0.79 -0.15
N VAL A 18 6.98 -0.50 0.01
CA VAL A 18 7.86 -1.32 0.86
C VAL A 18 7.39 -1.28 2.32
N MET A 19 6.99 -0.13 2.82
CA MET A 19 6.46 0.01 4.18
C MET A 19 5.20 -0.82 4.39
N LEU A 20 4.23 -0.75 3.47
CA LEU A 20 3.00 -1.54 3.53
C LEU A 20 3.28 -3.04 3.42
N LEU A 21 4.22 -3.44 2.58
CA LEU A 21 4.67 -4.83 2.48
C LEU A 21 5.29 -5.30 3.80
N ALA A 22 6.13 -4.48 4.43
CA ALA A 22 6.72 -4.80 5.72
C ALA A 22 5.65 -4.97 6.81
N VAL A 23 4.62 -4.11 6.85
CA VAL A 23 3.47 -4.25 7.75
C VAL A 23 2.69 -5.54 7.45
N TRP A 24 2.45 -5.85 6.17
CA TRP A 24 1.78 -7.08 5.77
C TRP A 24 2.54 -8.32 6.24
N VAL A 25 3.85 -8.38 6.00
CA VAL A 25 4.71 -9.48 6.46
C VAL A 25 4.73 -9.57 7.98
N ALA A 26 4.95 -8.44 8.67
CA ALA A 26 5.06 -8.39 10.12
C ALA A 26 3.77 -8.87 10.83
N SER A 27 2.60 -8.63 10.24
CA SER A 27 1.31 -9.05 10.80
C SER A 27 1.16 -10.57 10.99
N TYR A 28 1.99 -11.39 10.36
CA TYR A 28 2.02 -12.85 10.56
C TYR A 28 2.91 -13.31 11.72
N PHE A 29 3.81 -12.45 12.21
CA PHE A 29 4.81 -12.80 13.23
C PHE A 29 4.57 -12.12 14.57
N ILE A 30 3.73 -11.10 14.59
CA ILE A 30 3.43 -10.31 15.78
C ILE A 30 2.13 -10.81 16.41
N ASP A 31 2.09 -10.90 17.74
CA ASP A 31 0.84 -11.10 18.47
C ASP A 31 -0.01 -9.82 18.37
N PRO A 32 -1.16 -9.85 17.67
CA PRO A 32 -1.96 -8.65 17.41
C PRO A 32 -2.43 -7.94 18.68
N TRP A 33 -2.56 -8.68 19.78
CA TRP A 33 -3.09 -8.14 21.03
C TRP A 33 -2.05 -7.41 21.86
N GLN A 34 -0.77 -7.63 21.61
CA GLN A 34 0.31 -6.89 22.27
C GLN A 34 0.45 -5.47 21.72
N TYR A 35 0.07 -5.26 20.45
CA TYR A 35 0.25 -4.00 19.73
C TYR A 35 -1.08 -3.41 19.27
N GLN A 36 -2.06 -3.42 20.17
CA GLN A 36 -3.38 -2.83 19.94
C GLN A 36 -3.34 -1.32 20.19
N LEU A 37 -3.74 -0.55 19.19
CA LEU A 37 -4.04 0.87 19.36
C LEU A 37 -5.49 0.99 19.81
N THR A 38 -5.73 1.55 20.99
CA THR A 38 -7.06 1.80 21.53
C THR A 38 -7.24 3.29 21.77
N THR A 39 -8.32 3.86 21.23
CA THR A 39 -8.70 5.25 21.50
C THR A 39 -9.69 5.32 22.67
N ALA A 40 -9.96 6.52 23.16
CA ALA A 40 -10.93 6.76 24.23
C ALA A 40 -12.39 6.38 23.86
N SER A 41 -12.68 6.10 22.59
CA SER A 41 -14.02 5.83 22.07
C SER A 41 -14.26 4.34 21.73
N GLU A 42 -13.56 3.43 22.41
CA GLU A 42 -13.62 1.98 22.16
C GLU A 42 -13.25 1.59 20.71
N PHE A 43 -12.56 2.49 19.99
CA PHE A 43 -12.06 2.18 18.66
C PHE A 43 -10.70 1.53 18.79
N HIS A 44 -10.55 0.41 18.10
CA HIS A 44 -9.38 -0.42 18.19
C HIS A 44 -8.81 -0.68 16.81
N VAL A 45 -7.48 -0.72 16.73
CA VAL A 45 -6.73 -1.08 15.52
C VAL A 45 -5.70 -2.14 15.86
N ILE A 46 -5.69 -3.21 15.09
CA ILE A 46 -4.70 -4.30 15.19
C ILE A 46 -4.26 -4.75 13.80
N ALA A 47 -3.05 -5.30 13.70
CA ALA A 47 -2.56 -5.98 12.50
C ALA A 47 -2.44 -7.48 12.78
N HIS A 48 -3.07 -8.32 11.96
CA HIS A 48 -3.08 -9.79 12.10
C HIS A 48 -3.28 -10.44 10.73
N ASP A 49 -2.69 -11.62 10.52
CA ASP A 49 -2.98 -12.53 9.39
C ASP A 49 -2.96 -11.87 7.98
N GLY A 50 -2.15 -10.83 7.78
CA GLY A 50 -2.07 -10.09 6.51
C GLY A 50 -3.11 -8.96 6.36
N TYR A 51 -3.78 -8.58 7.44
CA TYR A 51 -4.80 -7.54 7.51
C TYR A 51 -4.50 -6.54 8.62
N ILE A 52 -5.06 -5.34 8.45
CA ILE A 52 -5.24 -4.34 9.50
C ILE A 52 -6.74 -4.27 9.75
N SER A 53 -7.16 -4.58 10.98
CA SER A 53 -8.56 -4.52 11.39
C SER A 53 -8.82 -3.31 12.26
N PHE A 54 -9.91 -2.61 11.95
CA PHE A 54 -10.48 -1.52 12.71
C PHE A 54 -11.84 -2.00 13.23
N PHE A 55 -12.10 -1.87 14.52
CA PHE A 55 -13.38 -2.28 15.11
C PHE A 55 -13.69 -1.48 16.36
N ASN A 56 -14.96 -1.45 16.73
CA ASN A 56 -15.45 -0.72 17.90
C ASN A 56 -15.60 -1.57 19.16
N ASN A 57 -15.43 -2.88 19.07
CA ASN A 57 -15.52 -3.73 20.25
C ASN A 57 -14.73 -5.02 20.06
N THR A 58 -14.22 -5.55 21.17
CA THR A 58 -13.53 -6.82 21.26
C THR A 58 -14.16 -7.65 22.33
N ASP A 59 -14.19 -8.95 22.13
CA ASP A 59 -14.56 -9.87 23.20
C ASP A 59 -13.36 -10.74 23.55
N ILE A 60 -13.35 -11.27 24.78
CA ILE A 60 -12.35 -12.22 25.24
C ILE A 60 -12.99 -13.59 25.16
N ASP A 61 -12.37 -14.50 24.42
CA ASP A 61 -12.78 -15.89 24.41
C ASP A 61 -12.73 -16.46 25.84
N PRO A 62 -13.86 -16.89 26.40
CA PRO A 62 -13.90 -17.39 27.76
C PRO A 62 -13.12 -18.70 27.94
N GLN A 63 -12.87 -19.46 26.86
CA GLN A 63 -12.15 -20.74 26.94
C GLN A 63 -10.64 -20.58 26.81
N THR A 64 -10.20 -19.64 25.96
CA THR A 64 -8.77 -19.46 25.67
C THR A 64 -8.17 -18.25 26.36
N GLY A 65 -8.99 -17.36 26.93
CA GLY A 65 -8.56 -16.07 27.49
C GLY A 65 -7.99 -15.12 26.45
N LYS A 66 -8.03 -15.48 25.16
CA LYS A 66 -7.52 -14.67 24.06
C LYS A 66 -8.60 -13.71 23.64
N ARG A 67 -8.24 -12.44 23.47
CA ARG A 67 -9.11 -11.50 22.77
C ARG A 67 -9.35 -12.03 21.36
N ILE A 68 -10.59 -11.98 20.90
CA ILE A 68 -10.95 -12.29 19.52
C ILE A 68 -11.64 -11.04 18.97
N ILE A 69 -11.33 -10.70 17.72
CA ILE A 69 -12.22 -9.86 16.93
C ILE A 69 -13.57 -10.57 16.96
N LEU A 70 -14.65 -9.89 17.35
CA LEU A 70 -16.01 -10.41 17.27
C LEU A 70 -16.38 -10.70 15.80
N LYS A 71 -15.79 -11.76 15.24
CA LYS A 71 -16.26 -12.45 14.07
C LYS A 71 -17.46 -13.21 14.60
N ILE A 72 -18.64 -12.63 14.43
CA ILE A 72 -19.95 -13.25 14.75
C ILE A 72 -20.13 -14.59 14.02
N TYR A 73 -19.18 -14.98 13.19
CA TYR A 73 -19.08 -16.30 12.61
C TYR A 73 -17.70 -16.91 12.83
N ASN A 74 -17.45 -17.45 14.02
CA ASN A 74 -16.54 -18.58 14.13
C ASN A 74 -17.39 -19.86 13.95
N PRO A 75 -17.41 -20.48 12.76
CA PRO A 75 -18.20 -21.69 12.52
C PRO A 75 -17.76 -22.89 13.38
N LYS A 76 -16.59 -22.81 14.05
CA LYS A 76 -16.09 -23.84 14.96
C LYS A 76 -16.39 -23.59 16.44
N ASN A 77 -16.68 -22.34 16.82
CA ASN A 77 -17.11 -21.94 18.15
C ASN A 77 -18.14 -20.80 17.95
N PRO A 78 -19.43 -21.10 17.74
CA PRO A 78 -20.44 -20.08 17.78
C PRO A 78 -20.33 -19.43 19.15
N MET A 79 -19.81 -18.21 19.20
CA MET A 79 -19.86 -17.40 20.39
C MET A 79 -21.33 -17.39 20.79
N GLU A 80 -21.59 -17.77 22.04
CA GLU A 80 -22.92 -17.85 22.60
C GLU A 80 -23.44 -16.41 22.70
N ILE A 81 -23.83 -15.83 21.55
CA ILE A 81 -24.47 -14.53 21.50
C ILE A 81 -25.84 -14.79 22.10
N LEU A 82 -25.92 -14.60 23.42
CA LEU A 82 -27.12 -14.74 24.24
C LEU A 82 -28.26 -13.86 23.70
N ASP A 83 -27.94 -12.83 22.92
CA ASP A 83 -28.89 -11.91 22.33
C ASP A 83 -29.13 -12.19 20.83
N PRO A 84 -30.39 -12.20 20.36
CA PRO A 84 -30.69 -12.44 18.96
C PRO A 84 -30.08 -11.35 18.07
N VAL A 85 -29.39 -11.76 17.00
CA VAL A 85 -28.91 -10.85 15.95
C VAL A 85 -30.12 -10.28 15.21
N THR A 86 -30.30 -8.96 15.27
CA THR A 86 -31.43 -8.26 14.62
C THR A 86 -31.08 -7.78 13.22
N THR A 87 -29.82 -7.47 12.96
CA THR A 87 -29.34 -7.03 11.65
C THR A 87 -27.93 -7.53 11.44
N HIS A 88 -27.68 -8.08 10.25
CA HIS A 88 -26.37 -8.57 9.85
C HIS A 88 -26.09 -8.14 8.41
N ILE A 89 -25.02 -7.38 8.22
CA ILE A 89 -24.55 -6.94 6.91
C ILE A 89 -23.06 -7.22 6.83
N ALA A 90 -22.66 -7.97 5.81
CA ALA A 90 -21.27 -8.26 5.54
C ALA A 90 -20.99 -8.02 4.06
N TRP A 91 -19.87 -7.38 3.77
CA TRP A 91 -19.38 -7.16 2.42
C TRP A 91 -17.90 -7.50 2.35
N SER A 92 -17.51 -8.24 1.32
CA SER A 92 -16.13 -8.70 1.16
C SER A 92 -15.73 -8.63 -0.31
N ILE A 93 -14.59 -8.01 -0.56
CA ILE A 93 -13.87 -8.05 -1.82
C ILE A 93 -12.40 -8.39 -1.52
N PRO A 94 -11.61 -8.86 -2.49
CA PRO A 94 -10.20 -9.16 -2.25
C PRO A 94 -9.45 -7.97 -1.62
N GLY A 95 -8.88 -8.19 -0.44
CA GLY A 95 -8.13 -7.18 0.31
C GLY A 95 -8.96 -6.17 1.11
N PHE A 96 -10.30 -6.26 1.11
CA PHE A 96 -11.17 -5.39 1.90
C PHE A 96 -12.37 -6.18 2.43
N GLN A 97 -12.61 -6.14 3.72
CA GLN A 97 -13.77 -6.78 4.34
C GLN A 97 -14.42 -5.79 5.29
N TRP A 98 -15.75 -5.70 5.24
CA TRP A 98 -16.52 -4.90 6.17
C TRP A 98 -17.67 -5.72 6.73
N PHE A 99 -17.89 -5.55 8.02
CA PHE A 99 -18.87 -6.28 8.78
C PHE A 99 -19.60 -5.32 9.70
N TYR A 100 -20.93 -5.46 9.77
CA TYR A 100 -21.78 -4.77 10.71
C TYR A 100 -22.83 -5.73 11.26
N CYS A 101 -23.04 -5.67 12.57
CA CYS A 101 -24.08 -6.42 13.24
C CYS A 101 -24.73 -5.57 14.33
N ARG A 102 -26.04 -5.74 14.47
CA ARG A 102 -26.80 -5.19 15.58
C ARG A 102 -27.46 -6.32 16.35
N LEU A 103 -27.34 -6.29 17.67
CA LEU A 103 -27.97 -7.24 18.58
C LEU A 103 -29.35 -6.74 19.04
N GLY A 104 -30.18 -7.65 19.56
CA GLY A 104 -31.51 -7.36 20.09
C GLY A 104 -31.53 -6.38 21.26
N ASN A 105 -30.44 -6.35 22.04
CA ASN A 105 -30.24 -5.41 23.15
C ASN A 105 -29.88 -3.97 22.69
N GLY A 106 -29.74 -3.73 21.38
CA GLY A 106 -29.41 -2.43 20.81
C GLY A 106 -27.91 -2.19 20.56
N ASN A 107 -27.03 -3.05 21.06
CA ASN A 107 -25.59 -2.95 20.84
C ASN A 107 -25.25 -3.19 19.36
N ALA A 108 -24.34 -2.37 18.83
CA ALA A 108 -23.89 -2.45 17.46
C ALA A 108 -22.38 -2.73 17.41
N PHE A 109 -22.01 -3.67 16.56
CA PHE A 109 -20.65 -4.12 16.33
C PHE A 109 -20.30 -3.91 14.88
N TRP A 110 -19.10 -3.43 14.62
CA TRP A 110 -18.59 -3.36 13.27
C TRP A 110 -17.10 -3.64 13.23
N SER A 111 -16.67 -4.21 12.11
CA SER A 111 -15.26 -4.45 11.81
C SER A 111 -14.99 -4.07 10.36
N LEU A 112 -13.85 -3.45 10.12
CA LEU A 112 -13.30 -3.13 8.82
C LEU A 112 -11.90 -3.72 8.74
N GLU A 113 -11.67 -4.64 7.82
CA GLU A 113 -10.38 -5.27 7.59
C GLU A 113 -9.83 -4.84 6.23
N LEU A 114 -8.60 -4.32 6.23
CA LEU A 114 -7.89 -3.87 5.04
C LEU A 114 -6.60 -4.67 4.91
N SER A 115 -6.37 -5.30 3.76
CA SER A 115 -5.08 -5.94 3.49
C SER A 115 -4.10 -4.91 2.94
N PRO A 116 -2.93 -4.68 3.59
CA PRO A 116 -1.90 -3.80 3.04
C PRO A 116 -1.29 -4.31 1.73
N LEU A 117 -1.48 -5.59 1.38
CA LEU A 117 -0.97 -6.18 0.15
C LEU A 117 -1.59 -5.55 -1.11
N LEU A 118 -2.90 -5.26 -1.08
CA LEU A 118 -3.59 -4.67 -2.23
C LEU A 118 -3.02 -3.28 -2.60
N PRO A 119 -2.95 -2.29 -1.69
CA PRO A 119 -2.32 -1.01 -2.01
C PRO A 119 -0.84 -1.17 -2.35
N THR A 120 -0.12 -2.12 -1.73
CA THR A 120 1.29 -2.42 -2.08
C THR A 120 1.43 -2.79 -3.56
N VAL A 121 0.64 -3.75 -4.04
CA VAL A 121 0.68 -4.21 -5.44
C VAL A 121 0.31 -3.09 -6.41
N LEU A 122 -0.72 -2.29 -6.07
CA LEU A 122 -1.14 -1.17 -6.91
C LEU A 122 -0.05 -0.08 -7.00
N LEU A 123 0.62 0.23 -5.88
CA LEU A 123 1.71 1.20 -5.86
C LEU A 123 2.93 0.71 -6.64
N ALA A 124 3.30 -0.56 -6.47
CA ALA A 124 4.40 -1.19 -7.21
C ALA A 124 4.11 -1.21 -8.72
N ALA A 125 2.89 -1.58 -9.13
CA ALA A 125 2.47 -1.55 -10.52
C ALA A 125 2.52 -0.12 -11.10
N THR A 126 2.04 0.87 -10.34
CA THR A 126 2.09 2.29 -10.74
C THR A 126 3.52 2.78 -10.90
N ALA A 127 4.40 2.49 -9.92
CA ALA A 127 5.81 2.83 -9.99
C ALA A 127 6.50 2.18 -11.21
N PHE A 128 6.18 0.91 -11.49
CA PHE A 128 6.71 0.19 -12.65
C PHE A 128 6.26 0.80 -13.99
N ILE A 129 4.98 1.15 -14.13
CA ILE A 129 4.44 1.79 -15.35
C ILE A 129 5.10 3.15 -15.57
N LEU A 130 5.21 3.97 -14.53
CA LEU A 130 5.86 5.28 -14.59
C LEU A 130 7.34 5.16 -14.97
N TRP A 131 8.05 4.21 -14.37
CA TRP A 131 9.44 3.93 -14.71
C TRP A 131 9.60 3.50 -16.17
N ARG A 132 8.75 2.59 -16.67
CA ARG A 132 8.79 2.13 -18.07
C ARG A 132 8.57 3.30 -19.04
N ARG A 133 7.63 4.19 -18.74
CA ARG A 133 7.32 5.37 -19.56
C ARG A 133 8.47 6.37 -19.62
N ASN A 134 9.26 6.48 -18.55
CA ASN A 134 10.36 7.44 -18.45
C ASN A 134 11.70 6.91 -18.99
N ARG A 135 11.74 5.70 -19.55
CA ARG A 135 12.96 5.21 -20.22
C ARG A 135 13.21 6.06 -21.47
N PRO A 136 14.40 6.68 -21.61
CA PRO A 136 14.77 7.29 -22.89
C PRO A 136 14.75 6.19 -23.96
N ALA A 137 14.19 6.49 -25.13
CA ALA A 137 14.18 5.55 -26.24
C ALA A 137 15.62 5.09 -26.51
N THR A 138 15.89 3.82 -26.26
CA THR A 138 17.17 3.17 -26.55
C THR A 138 17.30 3.12 -28.08
N GLY A 139 17.74 4.22 -28.71
CA GLY A 139 17.71 4.31 -30.17
C GLY A 139 18.05 5.65 -30.81
N SER A 140 18.29 6.75 -30.09
CA SER A 140 19.02 7.88 -30.66
C SER A 140 20.47 7.81 -30.19
N THR A 141 21.24 6.95 -30.86
CA THR A 141 22.67 7.20 -31.03
C THR A 141 22.77 8.59 -31.64
N VAL A 142 22.94 9.61 -30.80
CA VAL A 142 23.37 10.92 -31.26
C VAL A 142 24.79 10.67 -31.74
N THR A 143 24.92 10.33 -33.01
CA THR A 143 26.16 10.50 -33.75
C THR A 143 26.43 12.00 -33.67
N LYS A 144 27.12 12.43 -32.61
CA LYS A 144 27.86 13.68 -32.64
C LYS A 144 28.82 13.49 -33.81
N LYS A 145 28.44 13.97 -34.99
CA LYS A 145 29.43 14.33 -36.00
C LYS A 145 30.32 15.33 -35.28
N THR A 146 31.48 14.87 -34.85
CA THR A 146 32.59 15.72 -34.49
C THR A 146 32.86 16.57 -35.72
N GLN A 147 32.27 17.76 -35.75
CA GLN A 147 32.56 18.76 -36.76
C GLN A 147 34.02 19.12 -36.53
N ALA A 148 34.90 18.70 -37.45
CA ALA A 148 36.30 19.04 -37.40
C ALA A 148 36.41 20.57 -37.33
N PRO A 149 37.30 21.14 -36.50
CA PRO A 149 37.52 22.57 -36.50
C PRO A 149 37.95 23.02 -37.90
N ASP A 150 37.21 23.97 -38.47
CA ASP A 150 37.60 24.67 -39.69
C ASP A 150 38.92 25.39 -39.43
N TYR A 151 40.03 24.83 -39.92
CA TYR A 151 41.29 25.54 -39.97
C TYR A 151 41.22 26.57 -41.11
N PRO A 152 41.51 27.85 -40.86
CA PRO A 152 41.57 28.84 -41.93
C PRO A 152 42.72 28.50 -42.88
N THR A 153 42.38 28.20 -44.13
CA THR A 153 43.35 28.00 -45.22
C THR A 153 43.96 29.34 -45.59
N TYR A 154 45.18 29.63 -45.11
CA TYR A 154 45.93 30.81 -45.55
C TYR A 154 46.33 30.64 -47.03
N ARG A 155 45.68 31.39 -47.93
CA ARG A 155 46.16 31.57 -49.31
C ARG A 155 47.40 32.46 -49.28
N ILE A 156 48.57 31.88 -49.51
CA ILE A 156 49.79 32.63 -49.80
C ILE A 156 49.64 33.24 -51.19
N ALA A 157 49.49 34.56 -51.26
CA ALA A 157 49.55 35.30 -52.50
C ALA A 157 51.01 35.37 -52.97
N HIS A 158 51.33 34.71 -54.09
CA HIS A 158 52.57 34.93 -54.81
C HIS A 158 52.55 36.34 -55.40
N ILE A 159 53.29 37.26 -54.79
CA ILE A 159 53.65 38.55 -55.38
C ILE A 159 54.82 38.27 -56.32
N GLY A 160 54.56 38.40 -57.63
CA GLY A 160 55.59 38.30 -58.66
C GLY A 160 56.65 39.39 -58.49
N GLN A 161 57.91 39.00 -58.56
CA GLN A 161 59.01 39.93 -58.81
C GLN A 161 59.22 40.05 -60.32
N LYS A 162 59.40 41.31 -60.74
CA LYS A 162 59.71 41.76 -62.10
C LYS A 162 61.07 41.29 -62.56
#